data_AF-A0A3A6NLL9-F1
#
_entry.id   AF-A0A3A6NLL9-F1
#
_cell.length_a   1.000
_cell.length_b   1.000
_cell.length_c   1.000
_cell.angle_alpha   90.00
_cell.angle_beta   90.00
_cell.angle_gamma   90.00
#
_symmetry.space_group_name_H-M   'P 1'
#
loop_
_entity.id
_entity.type
_entity.pdbx_description
1 polymer ?
#
loop_
_entity_poly.entity_id
_entity_poly.type
_entity_poly.pdbx_seq_one_letter_code
_entity_poly.pdbx_strand_id
1 'polypeptide(L)'
;MGKCKACGKQTMGNYEYCMQCNIAQRGGGPTDKDKRKRKDFSSSPAEQIKRPGLEEDYLKNGYFNDKGYLREEIFTSEAMRVAEILSAKGMTRASLRRFYNKLRGIYSRFKDAKNFEEIKAGLYSFYPNVADAISRNSNVPEEFRQFIYTNVGLAVKDSDHLKGFVEHFQSVLAYFKESGSRR
;
A
#
# COMPACT_ATOMS: atom_id res chain seq x y z
N MET A 1 1.69 -20.63 56.30
CA MET A 1 2.33 -20.18 55.05
C MET A 1 3.67 -19.58 55.40
N GLY A 2 4.76 -19.98 54.73
CA GLY A 2 6.11 -19.49 55.01
C GLY A 2 6.39 -18.08 54.46
N LYS A 3 7.53 -17.50 54.83
CA LYS A 3 8.08 -16.28 54.23
C LYS A 3 9.38 -16.60 53.49
N CYS A 4 9.56 -16.00 52.32
CA CYS A 4 10.72 -16.19 51.47
C CYS A 4 11.97 -15.66 52.15
N LYS A 5 13.01 -16.49 52.29
CA LYS A 5 14.29 -16.07 52.89
C LYS A 5 15.00 -14.96 52.09
N ALA A 6 14.75 -14.84 50.78
CA ALA A 6 15.43 -13.86 49.92
C ALA A 6 14.74 -12.49 49.84
N CYS A 7 13.40 -12.43 49.92
CA CYS A 7 12.65 -11.18 49.70
C CYS A 7 11.51 -10.92 50.69
N GLY A 8 11.35 -11.78 51.70
CA GLY A 8 10.32 -11.64 52.74
C GLY A 8 8.87 -11.89 52.29
N LYS A 9 8.62 -12.05 50.98
CA LYS A 9 7.26 -12.32 50.44
C LYS A 9 6.73 -13.69 50.89
N GLN A 10 5.42 -13.80 51.00
CA GLN A 10 4.73 -15.03 51.39
C GLN A 10 5.01 -16.16 50.39
N THR A 11 5.37 -17.34 50.89
CA THR A 11 5.56 -18.54 50.08
C THR A 11 4.30 -19.40 50.14
N MET A 12 4.04 -20.14 49.05
CA MET A 12 2.98 -21.13 49.04
C MET A 12 3.45 -22.35 49.84
N GLY A 13 2.69 -22.81 50.84
CA GLY A 13 3.06 -23.98 51.65
C GLY A 13 4.39 -23.83 52.40
N ASN A 14 5.24 -24.85 52.31
CA ASN A 14 6.51 -25.00 53.06
C ASN A 14 7.76 -24.65 52.23
N TYR A 15 7.63 -23.91 51.13
CA TYR A 15 8.80 -23.52 50.34
C TYR A 15 9.64 -22.45 51.05
N GLU A 16 10.96 -22.60 51.01
CA GLU A 16 11.92 -21.64 51.59
C GLU A 16 12.04 -20.32 50.79
N TYR A 17 11.71 -20.35 49.49
CA TYR A 17 11.79 -19.21 48.58
C TYR A 17 10.47 -19.04 47.81
N CYS A 18 10.12 -17.79 47.47
CA CYS A 18 8.96 -17.52 46.61
C CYS A 18 9.27 -17.90 45.14
N MET A 19 8.23 -18.04 44.33
CA MET A 19 8.34 -18.43 42.92
C MET A 19 9.36 -17.58 42.14
N GLN A 20 9.36 -16.25 42.34
CA GLN A 20 10.28 -15.34 41.66
C GLN A 20 11.75 -15.57 42.07
N CYS A 21 12.01 -15.73 43.37
CA CYS A 21 13.36 -15.94 43.89
C CYS A 21 13.87 -17.36 43.63
N ASN A 22 12.98 -18.36 43.60
CA ASN A 22 13.34 -19.75 43.31
C ASN A 22 13.79 -19.91 41.84
N ILE A 23 13.14 -19.20 40.91
CA ILE A 23 13.56 -19.17 39.49
C ILE A 23 14.95 -18.53 39.36
N ALA A 24 15.21 -17.43 40.08
CA ALA A 24 16.51 -16.78 40.09
C ALA A 24 17.63 -17.67 40.70
N GLN A 25 17.29 -18.46 41.74
CA GLN A 25 18.21 -19.38 42.40
C GLN A 25 18.53 -20.64 41.56
N ARG A 26 17.57 -21.12 40.75
CA ARG A 26 17.72 -22.35 39.95
C ARG A 26 18.53 -22.18 38.66
N GLY A 27 19.15 -21.02 38.43
CA GLY A 27 20.09 -20.85 37.31
C GLY A 27 19.47 -21.12 35.93
N GLY A 28 18.17 -20.93 35.78
CA GLY A 28 17.46 -21.01 34.49
C GLY A 28 17.73 -19.79 33.63
N GLY A 29 19.00 -19.46 33.39
CA GLY A 29 19.40 -18.54 32.34
C GLY A 29 19.11 -19.17 30.98
N PRO A 30 18.70 -18.39 29.97
CA PRO A 30 18.48 -18.91 28.62
C PRO A 30 19.78 -19.58 28.12
N THR A 31 19.68 -20.84 27.74
CA THR A 31 20.79 -21.66 27.25
C THR A 31 21.43 -21.07 25.98
N ASP A 32 22.75 -21.20 25.84
CA ASP A 32 23.59 -20.64 24.77
C ASP A 32 23.24 -21.05 23.32
N LYS A 33 22.19 -21.85 23.09
CA LYS A 33 21.69 -22.18 21.73
C LYS A 33 20.77 -21.11 21.12
N ASP A 34 20.25 -20.16 21.91
CA ASP A 34 19.42 -19.06 21.41
C ASP A 34 20.19 -17.79 21.01
N LYS A 35 21.52 -17.75 21.22
CA LYS A 35 22.33 -16.54 20.97
C LYS A 35 22.81 -16.34 19.52
N ARG A 36 22.49 -17.24 18.58
CA ARG A 36 22.84 -17.09 17.15
C ARG A 36 21.78 -16.43 16.27
N LYS A 37 20.71 -15.86 16.82
CA LYS A 37 19.62 -15.24 16.03
C LYS A 37 19.24 -13.80 16.44
N ARG A 38 20.08 -13.11 17.20
CA ARG A 38 19.83 -11.72 17.67
C ARG A 38 21.11 -10.87 17.70
N LYS A 39 21.65 -10.59 16.52
CA LYS A 39 22.63 -9.54 16.16
C LYS A 39 22.40 -9.33 14.65
N ASP A 40 21.99 -8.20 14.11
CA ASP A 40 22.11 -6.81 14.52
C ASP A 40 20.91 -6.05 13.96
N PHE A 41 20.21 -5.27 14.79
CA PHE A 41 19.53 -4.05 14.34
C PHE A 41 19.44 -3.15 15.57
N SER A 42 20.59 -2.61 15.96
CA SER A 42 20.65 -1.36 16.71
C SER A 42 19.92 -0.33 15.88
N SER A 43 18.68 -0.06 16.28
CA SER A 43 17.86 1.04 15.78
C SER A 43 18.61 2.34 15.99
N SER A 44 19.29 2.78 14.94
CA SER A 44 19.81 4.13 14.80
C SER A 44 18.66 5.12 14.99
N PRO A 45 18.87 6.27 15.65
CA PRO A 45 17.82 7.27 15.82
C PRO A 45 17.39 7.84 14.47
N ALA A 46 16.13 7.56 14.11
CA ALA A 46 15.25 8.45 13.35
C ALA A 46 15.81 9.11 12.07
N GLU A 47 15.97 8.32 11.02
CA GLU A 47 15.39 8.73 9.73
C GLU A 47 14.18 7.85 9.49
N GLN A 48 13.03 8.33 9.97
CA GLN A 48 11.75 7.89 9.42
C GLN A 48 11.74 8.32 7.95
N ILE A 49 12.23 7.45 7.07
CA ILE A 49 11.91 7.55 5.64
C ILE A 49 10.38 7.45 5.60
N LYS A 50 9.72 8.59 5.50
CA LYS A 50 8.29 8.70 5.20
C LYS A 50 8.06 7.81 3.99
N ARG A 51 7.46 6.64 4.19
CA ARG A 51 7.08 5.76 3.09
C ARG A 51 6.17 6.60 2.19
N PRO A 52 6.49 6.82 0.91
CA PRO A 52 5.72 7.75 0.10
C PRO A 52 4.34 7.12 -0.11
N GLY A 53 3.32 7.68 0.53
CA GLY A 53 1.98 7.62 -0.02
C GLY A 53 1.95 8.37 -1.34
N LEU A 54 0.85 8.28 -2.09
CA LEU A 54 0.61 9.29 -3.12
C LEU A 54 0.52 10.65 -2.40
N GLU A 55 1.44 11.56 -2.69
CA GLU A 55 1.43 12.89 -2.08
C GLU A 55 0.15 13.65 -2.47
N GLU A 56 -0.22 14.64 -1.66
CA GLU A 56 -1.39 15.49 -1.91
C GLU A 56 -1.30 16.28 -3.22
N ASP A 57 -0.09 16.44 -3.76
CA ASP A 57 0.18 17.13 -5.02
C ASP A 57 0.08 16.24 -6.27
N TYR A 58 -0.24 14.95 -6.12
CA TYR A 58 -0.39 14.03 -7.24
C TYR A 58 -1.42 14.56 -8.25
N LEU A 59 -0.97 14.77 -9.50
CA LEU A 59 -1.74 15.37 -10.59
C LEU A 59 -2.36 16.73 -10.26
N LYS A 60 -1.76 17.54 -9.37
CA LYS A 60 -2.20 18.91 -9.07
C LYS A 60 -2.29 19.78 -10.33
N ASN A 61 -1.39 19.57 -11.28
CA ASN A 61 -1.35 20.29 -12.56
C ASN A 61 -2.17 19.60 -13.67
N GLY A 62 -2.89 18.51 -13.35
CA GLY A 62 -3.63 17.72 -14.32
C GLY A 62 -2.74 17.01 -15.36
N TYR A 63 -3.37 16.60 -16.47
CA TYR A 63 -2.71 15.84 -17.53
C TYR A 63 -2.07 16.70 -18.61
N PHE A 64 -2.44 17.97 -18.72
CA PHE A 64 -2.11 18.81 -19.86
C PHE A 64 -1.12 19.90 -19.48
N ASN A 65 -0.24 20.25 -20.42
CA ASN A 65 0.62 21.41 -20.31
C ASN A 65 -0.11 22.68 -20.79
N ASP A 66 0.55 23.83 -20.68
CA ASP A 66 0.00 25.13 -21.09
C ASP A 66 -0.38 25.20 -22.58
N LYS A 67 0.11 24.27 -23.41
CA LYS A 67 -0.19 24.15 -24.84
C LYS A 67 -1.34 23.19 -25.15
N GLY A 68 -1.96 22.58 -24.13
CA GLY A 68 -3.05 21.62 -24.30
C GLY A 68 -2.61 20.22 -24.72
N TYR A 69 -1.32 19.91 -24.68
CA TYR A 69 -0.80 18.55 -24.93
C TYR A 69 -0.61 17.79 -23.62
N LEU A 70 -0.66 16.47 -23.69
CA LEU A 70 -0.36 15.62 -22.53
C LEU A 70 1.07 15.91 -22.03
N ARG A 71 1.20 16.09 -20.73
CA ARG A 71 2.46 16.26 -20.00
C ARG A 71 3.31 15.00 -20.12
N GLU A 72 4.63 15.17 -20.24
CA GLU A 72 5.55 14.04 -20.36
C GLU A 72 5.54 13.17 -19.09
N GLU A 73 5.38 13.82 -17.94
CA GLU A 73 5.50 13.21 -16.62
C GLU A 73 4.46 12.13 -16.36
N ILE A 74 3.28 12.24 -16.98
CA ILE A 74 2.23 11.21 -16.88
C ILE A 74 2.64 9.91 -17.59
N PHE A 75 3.61 9.98 -18.51
CA PHE A 75 4.20 8.84 -19.19
C PHE A 75 5.49 8.38 -18.52
N THR A 76 6.14 9.21 -17.72
CA THR A 76 7.47 8.95 -17.16
C THR A 76 7.46 9.01 -15.63
N SER A 77 7.94 10.10 -15.04
CA SER A 77 8.23 10.23 -13.62
C SER A 77 7.02 9.99 -12.71
N GLU A 78 5.86 10.57 -13.02
CA GLU A 78 4.64 10.35 -12.24
C GLU A 78 4.15 8.91 -12.37
N ALA A 79 4.18 8.33 -13.58
CA ALA A 79 3.77 6.94 -13.79
C ALA A 79 4.69 5.94 -13.08
N MET A 80 6.00 6.15 -13.16
CA MET A 80 7.02 5.35 -12.46
C MET A 80 6.79 5.42 -10.95
N ARG A 81 6.63 6.62 -10.41
CA ARG A 81 6.39 6.84 -8.98
C ARG A 81 5.14 6.12 -8.48
N VAL A 82 4.01 6.26 -9.19
CA VAL A 82 2.77 5.56 -8.84
C VAL A 82 2.99 4.04 -8.87
N ALA A 83 3.64 3.52 -9.92
CA ALA A 83 3.90 2.09 -10.06
C ALA A 83 4.74 1.53 -8.90
N GLU A 84 5.79 2.25 -8.49
CA GLU A 84 6.65 1.89 -7.37
C GLU A 84 5.90 1.90 -6.04
N ILE A 85 5.10 2.95 -5.76
CA ILE A 85 4.29 3.05 -4.55
C ILE A 85 3.31 1.89 -4.46
N LEU A 86 2.55 1.64 -5.54
CA LEU A 86 1.55 0.56 -5.57
C LEU A 86 2.21 -0.80 -5.36
N SER A 87 3.36 -1.05 -6.01
CA SER A 87 4.11 -2.29 -5.85
C SER A 87 4.60 -2.46 -4.41
N ALA A 88 5.24 -1.44 -3.84
CA ALA A 88 5.74 -1.46 -2.46
C ALA A 88 4.64 -1.66 -1.40
N LYS A 89 3.39 -1.32 -1.75
CA LYS A 89 2.20 -1.51 -0.91
C LYS A 89 1.50 -2.85 -1.13
N GLY A 90 2.11 -3.75 -1.90
CA GLY A 90 1.62 -5.11 -2.12
C GLY A 90 0.54 -5.23 -3.19
N MET A 91 0.40 -4.23 -4.08
CA MET A 91 -0.48 -4.39 -5.24
C MET A 91 0.02 -5.56 -6.11
N THR A 92 -0.90 -6.38 -6.62
CA THR A 92 -0.53 -7.39 -7.64
C THR A 92 -0.72 -6.84 -9.05
N ARG A 93 0.06 -7.35 -10.00
CA ARG A 93 -0.11 -6.98 -11.42
C ARG A 93 -1.49 -7.39 -11.95
N ALA A 94 -2.02 -8.52 -11.47
CA ALA A 94 -3.34 -9.02 -11.83
C ALA A 94 -4.46 -8.06 -11.40
N SER A 95 -4.44 -7.61 -10.13
CA SER A 95 -5.40 -6.61 -9.64
C SER A 95 -5.31 -5.32 -10.44
N LEU A 96 -4.10 -4.79 -10.67
CA LEU A 96 -3.88 -3.56 -11.45
C LEU A 96 -4.42 -3.69 -12.89
N ARG A 97 -4.12 -4.81 -13.56
CA ARG A 97 -4.58 -5.10 -14.92
C ARG A 97 -6.10 -5.20 -15.01
N ARG A 98 -6.78 -5.77 -14.01
CA ARG A 98 -8.25 -5.85 -13.98
C ARG A 98 -8.90 -4.47 -14.03
N PHE A 99 -8.43 -3.53 -13.20
CA PHE A 99 -8.94 -2.16 -13.20
C PHE A 99 -8.62 -1.43 -14.51
N TYR A 100 -7.41 -1.61 -15.05
CA TYR A 100 -7.05 -1.03 -16.35
C TYR A 100 -7.93 -1.55 -17.49
N ASN A 101 -8.18 -2.87 -17.55
CA ASN A 101 -9.04 -3.46 -18.57
C ASN A 101 -10.47 -2.90 -18.52
N LYS A 102 -10.99 -2.67 -17.31
CA LYS A 102 -12.29 -2.02 -17.13
C LYS A 102 -12.29 -0.59 -17.70
N LEU A 103 -11.26 0.20 -17.39
CA LEU A 103 -11.11 1.56 -17.94
C LEU A 103 -11.06 1.52 -19.48
N ARG A 104 -10.27 0.61 -20.05
CA ARG A 104 -10.18 0.40 -21.50
C ARG A 104 -11.52 0.02 -22.13
N GLY A 105 -12.32 -0.82 -21.47
CA GLY A 105 -13.66 -1.16 -21.94
C GLY A 105 -14.61 0.05 -21.96
N ILE A 106 -14.55 0.92 -20.96
CA ILE A 106 -15.31 2.18 -20.93
C ILE A 106 -14.84 3.11 -22.06
N TYR A 107 -13.52 3.27 -22.21
CA TYR A 107 -12.95 4.11 -23.26
C TYR A 107 -13.28 3.59 -24.67
N SER A 108 -13.27 2.27 -24.89
CA SER A 108 -13.68 1.68 -26.17
C SER A 108 -15.14 2.02 -26.49
N ARG A 109 -16.06 1.85 -25.54
CA ARG A 109 -17.47 2.21 -25.74
C ARG A 109 -17.64 3.70 -26.07
N PHE A 110 -16.89 4.58 -25.41
CA PHE A 110 -16.87 6.00 -25.78
C PHE A 110 -16.37 6.21 -27.21
N LYS A 111 -15.29 5.53 -27.62
CA LYS A 111 -14.77 5.65 -28.98
C LYS A 111 -15.79 5.23 -30.04
N ASP A 112 -16.63 4.25 -29.74
CA ASP A 112 -17.64 3.70 -30.65
C ASP A 112 -18.91 4.58 -30.66
N ALA A 113 -19.47 4.90 -29.49
CA ALA A 113 -20.73 5.64 -29.36
C ALA A 113 -20.58 7.16 -29.47
N LYS A 114 -19.36 7.70 -29.22
CA LYS A 114 -19.06 9.14 -29.12
C LYS A 114 -19.90 9.91 -28.09
N ASN A 115 -20.61 9.21 -27.21
CA ASN A 115 -21.42 9.80 -26.16
C ASN A 115 -20.65 9.80 -24.83
N PHE A 116 -20.17 10.97 -24.42
CA PHE A 116 -19.41 11.10 -23.18
C PHE A 116 -20.30 11.01 -21.93
N GLU A 117 -21.54 11.48 -21.97
CA GLU A 117 -22.44 11.41 -20.81
C GLU A 117 -22.78 9.97 -20.43
N GLU A 118 -23.00 9.11 -21.43
CA GLU A 118 -23.35 7.71 -21.22
C GLU A 118 -22.25 6.94 -20.45
N ILE A 119 -20.98 7.26 -20.68
CA ILE A 119 -19.87 6.53 -20.06
C ILE A 119 -19.55 7.01 -18.64
N LYS A 120 -20.06 8.15 -18.18
CA LYS A 120 -19.79 8.69 -16.84
C LYS A 120 -20.22 7.73 -15.74
N ALA A 121 -21.37 7.06 -15.91
CA ALA A 121 -21.81 6.01 -14.97
C ALA A 121 -20.76 4.88 -14.86
N GLY A 122 -20.13 4.52 -15.99
CA GLY A 122 -19.01 3.57 -16.03
C GLY A 122 -17.80 4.06 -15.23
N LEU A 123 -17.45 5.35 -15.35
CA LEU A 123 -16.36 5.95 -14.58
C LEU A 123 -16.68 6.00 -13.07
N TYR A 124 -17.87 6.45 -12.69
CA TYR A 124 -18.29 6.49 -11.28
C TYR A 124 -18.32 5.11 -10.63
N SER A 125 -18.57 4.05 -11.39
CA SER A 125 -18.51 2.69 -10.86
C SER A 125 -17.13 2.30 -10.31
N PHE A 126 -16.04 3.03 -10.60
CA PHE A 126 -14.74 2.77 -9.98
C PHE A 126 -14.74 3.02 -8.47
N TYR A 127 -15.47 4.01 -7.96
CA TYR A 127 -15.52 4.34 -6.53
C TYR A 127 -15.91 3.13 -5.65
N PRO A 128 -17.08 2.49 -5.87
CA PRO A 128 -17.47 1.31 -5.09
C PRO A 128 -16.58 0.09 -5.38
N ASN A 129 -16.10 -0.09 -6.61
CA ASN A 129 -15.27 -1.24 -6.97
C ASN A 129 -13.90 -1.22 -6.25
N VAL A 130 -13.30 -0.05 -6.08
CA VAL A 130 -12.05 0.08 -5.32
C VAL A 130 -12.31 -0.09 -3.83
N ALA A 131 -13.39 0.51 -3.30
CA ALA A 131 -13.76 0.36 -1.89
C ALA A 131 -13.98 -1.13 -1.51
N ASP A 132 -14.69 -1.89 -2.35
CA ASP A 132 -14.90 -3.33 -2.15
C ASP A 132 -13.60 -4.14 -2.29
N ALA A 133 -12.72 -3.79 -3.24
CA ALA A 133 -11.44 -4.49 -3.39
C ALA A 133 -10.50 -4.31 -2.18
N ILE A 134 -10.51 -3.11 -1.58
CA ILE A 134 -9.75 -2.80 -0.36
C ILE A 134 -10.34 -3.55 0.84
N SER A 135 -11.67 -3.53 1.01
CA SER A 135 -12.33 -4.19 2.15
C SER A 135 -12.15 -5.72 2.12
N ARG A 136 -12.11 -6.33 0.93
CA ARG A 136 -11.85 -7.76 0.74
C ARG A 136 -10.37 -8.15 0.82
N ASN A 137 -9.49 -7.22 1.19
CA ASN A 137 -8.04 -7.43 1.27
C ASN A 137 -7.44 -8.03 -0.03
N SER A 138 -7.92 -7.58 -1.20
CA SER A 138 -7.59 -8.18 -2.52
C SER A 138 -6.23 -7.74 -3.07
N ASN A 139 -5.24 -7.55 -2.19
CA ASN A 139 -3.94 -6.96 -2.54
C ASN A 139 -4.12 -5.65 -3.33
N VAL A 140 -5.04 -4.81 -2.84
CA VAL A 140 -5.29 -3.46 -3.36
C VAL A 140 -5.06 -2.50 -2.20
N PRO A 141 -4.03 -1.63 -2.27
CA PRO A 141 -3.70 -0.72 -1.19
C PRO A 141 -4.56 0.55 -1.22
N GLU A 142 -4.58 1.29 -0.12
CA GLU A 142 -5.32 2.54 0.01
C GLU A 142 -4.79 3.63 -0.94
N GLU A 143 -3.49 3.62 -1.25
CA GLU A 143 -2.88 4.50 -2.26
C GLU A 143 -3.48 4.29 -3.66
N PHE A 144 -3.98 3.08 -3.96
CA PHE A 144 -4.71 2.83 -5.20
C PHE A 144 -6.09 3.51 -5.21
N ARG A 145 -6.72 3.69 -4.04
CA ARG A 145 -7.95 4.49 -3.92
C ARG A 145 -7.69 5.92 -4.32
N GLN A 146 -6.67 6.54 -3.74
CA GLN A 146 -6.30 7.92 -4.06
C GLN A 146 -5.98 8.06 -5.55
N PHE A 147 -5.18 7.16 -6.11
CA PHE A 147 -4.90 7.11 -7.54
C PHE A 147 -6.20 7.11 -8.37
N ILE A 148 -7.11 6.16 -8.11
CA ILE A 148 -8.35 6.06 -8.88
C ILE A 148 -9.26 7.26 -8.67
N TYR A 149 -9.38 7.77 -7.44
CA TYR A 149 -10.33 8.84 -7.11
C TYR A 149 -9.92 10.15 -7.79
N THR A 150 -8.63 10.49 -7.72
CA THR A 150 -8.07 11.67 -8.41
C THR A 150 -8.27 11.56 -9.92
N ASN A 151 -7.89 10.43 -10.51
CA ASN A 151 -7.98 10.27 -11.96
C ASN A 151 -9.44 10.22 -12.47
N VAL A 152 -10.36 9.56 -11.75
CA VAL A 152 -11.79 9.57 -12.10
C VAL A 152 -12.36 10.98 -11.99
N GLY A 153 -12.01 11.74 -10.94
CA GLY A 153 -12.44 13.13 -10.77
C GLY A 153 -11.99 14.04 -11.92
N LEU A 154 -10.84 13.79 -12.53
CA LEU A 154 -10.40 14.46 -13.75
C LEU A 154 -11.13 13.91 -14.99
N ALA A 155 -11.18 12.58 -15.15
CA ALA A 155 -11.71 11.91 -16.33
C ALA A 155 -13.20 12.14 -16.59
N VAL A 156 -13.98 12.55 -15.59
CA VAL A 156 -15.43 12.86 -15.75
C VAL A 156 -15.68 14.28 -16.28
N LYS A 157 -14.66 15.13 -16.36
CA LYS A 157 -14.79 16.51 -16.86
C LYS A 157 -15.07 16.53 -18.36
N ASP A 158 -14.26 15.81 -19.14
CA ASP A 158 -14.37 15.73 -20.59
C ASP A 158 -13.60 14.52 -21.15
N SER A 159 -13.75 14.31 -22.46
CA SER A 159 -13.12 13.19 -23.18
C SER A 159 -11.59 13.26 -23.23
N ASP A 160 -11.01 14.46 -23.15
CA ASP A 160 -9.57 14.64 -23.21
C ASP A 160 -8.95 14.19 -21.88
N HIS A 161 -9.55 14.55 -20.75
CA HIS A 161 -9.12 14.05 -19.44
C HIS A 161 -9.32 12.54 -19.31
N LEU A 162 -10.37 11.97 -19.91
CA LEU A 162 -10.52 10.52 -20.00
C LEU A 162 -9.35 9.88 -20.75
N LYS A 163 -8.96 10.45 -21.89
CA LYS A 163 -7.79 9.99 -22.65
C LYS A 163 -6.53 10.10 -21.80
N GLY A 164 -6.32 11.23 -21.10
CA GLY A 164 -5.21 11.43 -20.18
C GLY A 164 -5.14 10.33 -19.10
N PHE A 165 -6.26 9.98 -18.48
CA PHE A 165 -6.31 8.88 -17.52
C PHE A 165 -5.93 7.54 -18.15
N VAL A 166 -6.46 7.21 -19.34
CA VAL A 166 -6.14 5.96 -20.05
C VAL A 166 -4.64 5.84 -20.31
N GLU A 167 -4.02 6.89 -20.85
CA GLU A 167 -2.59 6.93 -21.16
C GLU A 167 -1.72 6.87 -19.90
N HIS A 168 -2.09 7.61 -18.85
CA HIS A 168 -1.37 7.59 -17.58
C HIS A 168 -1.44 6.20 -16.92
N PHE A 169 -2.64 5.60 -16.84
CA PHE A 169 -2.80 4.28 -16.24
C PHE A 169 -2.10 3.19 -17.08
N GLN A 170 -2.09 3.31 -18.40
CA GLN A 170 -1.28 2.43 -19.25
C GLN A 170 0.22 2.52 -18.91
N SER A 171 0.74 3.74 -18.73
CA SER A 171 2.13 3.98 -18.35
C SER A 171 2.45 3.39 -16.97
N VAL A 172 1.59 3.60 -15.97
CA VAL A 172 1.74 2.99 -14.63
C VAL A 172 1.84 1.47 -14.73
N LEU A 173 0.95 0.84 -15.50
CA LEU A 173 0.95 -0.61 -15.69
C LEU A 173 2.21 -1.12 -16.42
N ALA A 174 2.77 -0.33 -17.33
CA ALA A 174 4.00 -0.66 -18.06
C ALA A 174 5.23 -0.66 -17.13
N TYR A 175 5.34 0.34 -16.25
CA TYR A 175 6.41 0.40 -15.25
C TYR A 175 6.21 -0.55 -14.06
N PHE A 176 5.00 -1.05 -13.85
CA PHE A 176 4.68 -1.90 -12.71
C PHE A 176 5.51 -3.18 -12.68
N LYS A 177 6.34 -3.30 -11.63
CA LYS A 177 7.12 -4.48 -11.29
C LYS A 177 6.66 -4.99 -9.94
N GLU A 178 6.05 -6.17 -9.90
CA GLU A 178 5.53 -6.76 -8.66
C GLU A 178 6.69 -7.13 -7.72
N SER A 179 6.70 -6.54 -6.51
CA SER A 179 7.70 -6.83 -5.50
C SER A 179 7.42 -8.19 -4.86
N GLY A 180 7.82 -9.28 -5.52
CA GLY A 180 7.73 -10.62 -4.91
C GLY A 180 7.41 -11.82 -5.79
N SER A 181 7.55 -11.75 -7.12
CA SER A 181 7.61 -13.00 -7.92
C SER A 181 9.05 -13.54 -7.95
N ARG A 182 9.24 -14.69 -7.32
CA ARG A 182 10.45 -15.53 -7.27
C ARG A 182 11.15 -15.60 -8.64
N ARG A 183 12.47 -15.39 -8.64
CA ARG A 183 13.37 -16.11 -9.55
C ARG A 183 13.48 -17.55 -9.09
#